data_AF-A0A3C0HIZ5-F1
#
_entry.id   AF-A0A3C0HIZ5-F1
#
_cell.length_a   1.000
_cell.length_b   1.000
_cell.length_c   1.000
_cell.angle_alpha   90.00
_cell.angle_beta   90.00
_cell.angle_gamma   90.00
#
_symmetry.space_group_name_H-M   'P 1'
#
loop_
_entity.id
_entity.type
_entity.pdbx_description
1 polymer ?
#
loop_
_entity_poly.entity_id
_entity_poly.type
_entity_poly.pdbx_seq_one_letter_code
_entity_poly.pdbx_strand_id
1 'polypeptide(L)' 'LIVLEDILEAAPGKTYPRCTAGERSAPPDDCGGPHGYESLLETLADPDDPDHASSHAWACRQ' A
#
# COMPACT_ATOMS: atom_id res chain seq x y z
N LEU A 1 10.64 -9.84 1.47
CA LEU A 1 11.27 -10.99 0.80
C LEU A 1 10.38 -11.39 -0.36
N ILE A 2 10.93 -11.73 -1.52
CA ILE A 2 10.16 -12.26 -2.64
C ILE A 2 10.25 -13.79 -2.55
N VAL A 3 9.09 -14.46 -2.57
CA VAL A 3 8.98 -15.92 -2.51
C VAL A 3 8.49 -16.43 -3.85
N LEU A 4 9.17 -17.42 -4.41
CA LEU A 4 8.69 -18.14 -5.60
C LEU A 4 7.79 -19.27 -5.12
N GLU A 5 6.50 -19.16 -5.44
CA GLU A 5 5.50 -20.16 -5.05
C GLU A 5 5.44 -21.30 -6.08
N ASP A 6 5.29 -20.97 -7.37
CA ASP A 6 5.15 -21.94 -8.46
C ASP A 6 5.89 -21.50 -9.75
N ILE A 7 6.28 -22.49 -10.56
CA ILE A 7 6.74 -22.28 -11.95
C ILE A 7 5.77 -23.03 -12.87
N LEU A 8 5.05 -22.29 -13.72
CA LEU A 8 4.05 -22.83 -14.63
C LEU A 8 4.41 -22.51 -16.09
N GLU A 9 3.79 -23.21 -17.04
CA GLU A 9 3.89 -22.86 -18.46
C GLU A 9 3.23 -21.50 -18.75
N ALA A 10 3.81 -20.76 -19.70
CA ALA A 10 3.28 -19.46 -20.08
C ALA A 10 1.90 -19.61 -20.76
N ALA A 11 0.87 -18.98 -20.17
CA ALA A 11 -0.47 -19.02 -20.74
C ALA A 11 -0.50 -18.40 -22.16
N PRO A 12 -1.03 -19.10 -23.18
CA PRO A 12 -1.08 -18.59 -24.55
C PRO A 12 -1.79 -17.24 -24.68
N GLY A 13 -1.21 -16.34 -25.45
CA GLY A 13 -1.82 -15.03 -25.76
C GLY A 13 -1.92 -14.06 -24.57
N LYS A 14 -1.18 -14.30 -23.48
CA LYS A 14 -1.12 -13.37 -22.34
C LYS A 14 0.16 -12.53 -22.38
N THR A 15 0.01 -11.24 -22.10
CA THR A 15 1.13 -10.32 -21.88
C THR A 15 1.48 -10.31 -20.39
N TYR A 16 2.78 -10.31 -20.08
CA TYR A 16 3.33 -10.32 -18.72
C TYR A 16 4.20 -9.07 -18.49
N PRO A 17 4.45 -8.64 -17.23
CA PRO A 17 3.99 -9.22 -15.96
C PRO A 17 2.50 -8.95 -15.69
N ARG A 18 1.90 -9.73 -14.78
CA ARG A 18 0.52 -9.55 -14.34
C ARG A 18 0.44 -9.71 -12.83
N CYS A 19 -0.22 -8.75 -12.17
CA CYS A 19 -0.64 -8.89 -10.78
C CYS A 19 -1.98 -9.65 -10.76
N THR A 20 -1.98 -10.88 -10.26
CA THR A 20 -3.18 -11.74 -10.22
C THR A 20 -3.97 -11.60 -8.92
N ALA A 21 -3.32 -11.15 -7.85
CA ALA A 21 -3.92 -10.95 -6.53
C ALA A 21 -3.14 -9.88 -5.75
N GLY A 22 -3.78 -9.32 -4.73
CA GLY A 22 -3.21 -8.34 -3.81
C GLY A 22 -4.29 -7.86 -2.86
N GLU A 23 -3.89 -7.34 -1.71
CA GLU A 23 -4.80 -6.79 -0.71
C GLU A 23 -4.23 -5.52 -0.10
N ARG A 24 -5.13 -4.69 0.43
CA ARG A 24 -4.84 -3.38 1.05
C ARG A 24 -4.22 -2.38 0.07
N SER A 25 -4.21 -1.12 0.47
CA SER A 25 -3.46 -0.08 -0.23
C SER A 25 -1.99 -0.19 0.11
N ALA A 26 -1.13 0.13 -0.85
CA ALA A 26 0.29 0.34 -0.59
C ALA A 26 0.48 1.55 0.35
N PRO A 27 1.51 1.54 1.21
CA PRO A 27 1.86 2.72 1.98
C PRO A 27 2.18 3.88 1.02
N PRO A 28 1.74 5.12 1.32
CA PRO A 28 2.06 6.27 0.49
C PRO A 28 3.58 6.48 0.39
N ASP A 29 4.02 7.03 -0.75
CA ASP A 29 5.43 7.40 -0.93
C ASP A 29 5.87 8.37 0.16
N ASP A 30 7.12 8.24 0.61
CA ASP A 30 7.73 9.09 1.64
C ASP A 30 6.99 9.15 2.99
N CYS A 31 6.14 8.16 3.32
CA CYS A 31 5.44 8.08 4.61
C CYS A 31 6.33 7.82 5.84
N GLY A 32 7.66 7.82 5.71
CA GLY A 32 8.59 7.58 6.82
C GLY A 32 8.84 6.11 7.16
N GLY A 33 8.63 5.20 6.19
CA GLY A 33 8.87 3.77 6.37
C GLY A 33 7.81 3.09 7.26
N PRO A 34 8.09 1.87 7.78
CA PRO A 34 7.09 1.09 8.51
C PRO A 34 6.46 1.81 9.72
N HIS A 35 7.27 2.47 10.54
CA HIS A 35 6.78 3.18 11.73
C HIS A 35 6.01 4.46 11.39
N GLY A 36 6.45 5.18 10.34
CA GLY A 36 5.72 6.36 9.86
C GLY A 36 4.37 5.97 9.26
N TYR A 37 4.30 4.85 8.53
CA TYR A 37 3.04 4.32 8.03
C TYR A 37 2.10 3.86 9.16
N GLU A 38 2.63 3.20 10.19
CA GLU A 38 1.85 2.82 11.38
C GLU A 38 1.26 4.06 12.08
N SER A 39 2.10 5.07 12.34
CA SER A 39 1.66 6.34 12.94
C SER A 39 0.58 7.03 12.09
N LEU A 40 0.76 7.04 10.77
CA LEU A 40 -0.24 7.58 9.85
C LEU A 40 -1.58 6.82 9.94
N LEU A 41 -1.55 5.49 10.02
CA LEU A 41 -2.77 4.70 10.17
C LEU A 41 -3.47 4.98 11.50
N GLU A 42 -2.72 5.19 12.59
CA GLU A 42 -3.27 5.55 13.89
C GLU A 42 -3.97 6.91 13.84
N THR A 43 -3.29 7.95 13.31
CA THR A 43 -3.88 9.29 13.13
C THR A 43 -5.10 9.27 12.20
N LEU A 44 -5.09 8.46 11.15
CA LEU A 44 -6.24 8.31 10.24
C LEU A 44 -7.40 7.51 10.84
N ALA A 45 -7.15 6.70 11.87
CA ALA A 45 -8.19 5.92 12.55
C ALA A 45 -8.95 6.75 13.60
N ASP A 46 -8.35 7.83 14.10
CA ASP A 46 -8.97 8.75 15.08
C ASP A 46 -9.36 10.10 14.42
N PRO A 47 -10.66 10.33 14.14
CA PRO A 47 -11.13 11.61 13.59
C PRO A 47 -10.94 12.82 14.52
N ASP A 48 -10.78 12.60 15.82
CA ASP A 48 -10.58 13.65 16.81
C ASP A 48 -9.09 14.00 17.01
N ASP A 49 -8.19 13.25 16.37
CA ASP A 49 -6.76 13.56 16.36
C ASP A 49 -6.52 14.91 15.68
N PRO A 50 -5.74 15.84 16.30
CA PRO A 50 -5.49 17.16 15.74
C PRO A 50 -4.84 17.13 14.35
N ASP A 51 -4.08 16.07 14.04
CA ASP A 51 -3.40 15.86 12.76
C ASP A 51 -4.22 14.98 11.79
N HIS A 52 -5.44 14.55 12.14
CA HIS A 52 -6.28 13.73 11.27
C HIS A 52 -6.52 14.36 9.91
N ALA A 53 -7.01 15.61 9.90
CA ALA A 53 -7.39 16.30 8.67
C ALA A 53 -6.19 16.60 7.77
N SER A 54 -5.05 16.99 8.36
CA SER A 54 -3.81 17.27 7.62
C SER A 54 -3.23 15.98 7.03
N SER A 55 -3.19 14.90 7.82
CA SER A 55 -2.70 13.58 7.41
C SER A 55 -3.58 12.96 6.32
N HIS A 56 -4.91 13.04 6.45
CA HIS A 56 -5.84 12.57 5.42
C HIS A 56 -5.65 13.35 4.11
N ALA A 57 -5.57 14.68 4.19
CA ALA A 57 -5.37 15.50 3.00
C ALA A 57 -3.99 15.26 2.35
N TRP A 58 -2.94 14.98 3.13
CA TRP A 58 -1.64 14.59 2.59
C TRP A 58 -1.71 13.22 1.91
N ALA A 59 -2.25 12.20 2.58
CA ALA A 59 -2.34 10.84 2.07
C ALA A 59 -3.18 10.72 0.78
N CYS A 60 -4.24 11.53 0.63
CA CYS A 60 -5.08 11.55 -0.57
C CYS A 60 -4.52 12.39 -1.74
N ARG A 61 -3.40 13.10 -1.56
CA ARG A 61 -2.80 13.97 -2.58
C ARG A 61 -1.67 13.30 -3.38
N GLN A 62 -1.41 12.03 -3.12
CA GLN A 62 -0.36 11.24 -3.77
C GLN A 62 -0.93 10.37 -4.88
#